data_AF-A0A4Y3FXH6-F1
#
_entry.id   AF-A0A4Y3FXH6-F1
#
_cell.length_a   1.000
_cell.length_b   1.000
_cell.length_c   1.000
_cell.angle_alpha   90.00
_cell.angle_beta   90.00
_cell.angle_gamma   90.00
#
_symmetry.space_group_name_H-M   'P 1'
#
loop_
_entity.id
_entity.type
_entity.pdbx_description
1 polymer ?
#
loop_
_entity_poly.entity_id
_entity_poly.type
_entity_poly.pdbx_seq_one_letter_code
_entity_poly.pdbx_strand_id
1 'polypeptide(L)'
;MIKKFGILLVLLLALATVWAAPGNTVNATPILVAAHVNPVILVSNNPADQTIAQLLSGRINASIISTPWGTLSNETVAKVEQSGASIVYVIGGTVAVPEIASRINITVKRMGGKNRFATAAMVAEMWNSSKKAIIVQGYDDMGIKEAMQEAKKMNVPILFVRRNEVPAMVQSIIKKMHFEGTIIVPSPDMEQTRIENMLSTYGVKKVNITKVNFTERALTVLNKAEESINETSALLGENITSGRQLAAEKLISDANNSLEMAKSAYANNSYGIAFGLATAARVEANSAKMILRHVFVGAYKEDVNGAEAEIKTYGIREAKHRMNEELKVLKRRNEMFKHAFERQKEMMTGAIEQREKTFERQSKNASINMSNQMKKAFERQEKILKKKVNRIEERAKAGRQVDGNQTKKMEKEMQKEMQSKMMSGKGM
;
A
#
# COMPACT_ATOMS: atom_id res chain seq x y z
N MET A 1 15.28 -40.91 32.38
CA MET A 1 16.56 -41.20 31.70
C MET A 1 16.21 -41.31 30.22
N ILE A 2 16.51 -40.37 29.32
CA ILE A 2 17.77 -39.72 28.98
C ILE A 2 17.49 -38.22 28.73
N LYS A 3 18.39 -37.35 29.22
CA LYS A 3 18.29 -35.88 29.20
C LYS A 3 19.16 -35.27 28.09
N LYS A 4 18.67 -34.15 27.57
CA LYS A 4 19.35 -32.97 27.00
C LYS A 4 20.88 -32.88 27.17
N PHE A 5 21.61 -32.67 26.07
CA PHE A 5 22.79 -31.81 25.88
C PHE A 5 22.88 -31.57 24.35
N GLY A 6 23.10 -30.38 23.79
CA GLY A 6 23.80 -29.22 24.29
C GLY A 6 24.87 -28.85 23.25
N ILE A 7 24.62 -27.74 22.56
CA ILE A 7 25.52 -27.04 21.63
C ILE A 7 26.92 -26.90 22.24
N LEU A 8 27.95 -27.55 21.68
CA LEU A 8 29.36 -27.10 21.66
C LEU A 8 30.24 -28.13 20.91
N LEU A 9 30.53 -27.90 19.63
CA LEU A 9 31.75 -28.45 19.01
C LEU A 9 32.24 -27.50 17.90
N VAL A 10 32.40 -26.24 18.29
CA VAL A 10 33.33 -25.30 17.67
C VAL A 10 34.45 -25.16 18.70
N LEU A 11 35.72 -25.30 18.28
CA LEU A 11 36.95 -25.40 19.07
C LEU A 11 37.44 -26.83 19.37
N LEU A 12 37.89 -27.56 18.36
CA LEU A 12 38.92 -28.60 18.51
C LEU A 12 39.54 -28.95 17.15
N LEU A 13 40.24 -27.99 16.53
CA LEU A 13 41.13 -28.21 15.40
C LEU A 13 42.21 -27.12 15.40
N ALA A 14 43.00 -27.08 16.47
CA ALA A 14 44.24 -26.34 16.54
C ALA A 14 45.22 -27.12 17.42
N LEU A 15 45.81 -28.17 16.85
CA LEU A 15 47.05 -28.81 17.30
C LEU A 15 47.48 -29.78 16.20
N ALA A 16 47.97 -29.23 15.08
CA ALA A 16 48.85 -29.97 14.18
C ALA A 16 50.26 -29.43 14.42
N THR A 17 51.01 -30.11 15.29
CA THR A 17 52.45 -29.94 15.41
C THR A 17 53.10 -30.50 14.16
N VAL A 18 53.57 -29.62 13.27
CA VAL A 18 54.46 -30.01 12.16
C VAL A 18 55.90 -29.81 12.64
N TRP A 19 56.67 -30.88 12.56
CA TRP A 19 58.09 -30.97 12.86
C TRP A 19 58.88 -30.14 11.82
N ALA A 20 59.60 -29.11 12.25
CA ALA A 20 60.38 -28.25 11.37
C ALA A 20 61.82 -28.78 11.22
N ALA A 21 62.20 -29.16 10.00
CA ALA A 21 63.60 -29.30 9.59
C ALA A 21 64.18 -27.91 9.21
N PRO A 22 65.48 -27.64 9.42
CA PRO A 22 66.04 -26.32 9.15
C PRO A 22 66.45 -26.19 7.68
N GLY A 23 65.76 -25.31 6.94
CA GLY A 23 66.14 -24.93 5.59
C GLY A 23 65.24 -23.81 5.07
N ASN A 24 65.81 -22.62 4.87
CA ASN A 24 65.17 -21.37 4.46
C ASN A 24 64.10 -21.50 3.36
N THR A 25 62.83 -21.17 3.66
CA THR A 25 61.91 -20.46 2.75
C THR A 25 60.78 -19.80 3.54
N VAL A 26 60.65 -18.48 3.38
CA VAL A 26 59.50 -17.58 3.63
C VAL A 26 58.29 -18.16 4.38
N ASN A 27 58.04 -17.60 5.57
CA ASN A 27 56.81 -17.78 6.36
C ASN A 27 55.56 -17.38 5.57
N ALA A 28 54.90 -18.36 4.95
CA ALA A 28 53.48 -18.25 4.62
C ALA A 28 52.71 -18.86 5.80
N THR A 29 52.20 -18.01 6.70
CA THR A 29 51.17 -18.43 7.66
C THR A 29 50.00 -19.01 6.86
N PRO A 30 49.52 -20.24 7.15
CA PRO A 30 48.31 -20.73 6.51
C PRO A 30 47.15 -19.89 7.02
N ILE A 31 46.64 -19.00 6.16
CA ILE A 31 45.35 -18.35 6.38
C ILE A 31 44.32 -19.47 6.30
N LEU A 32 43.81 -19.90 7.45
CA LEU A 32 42.63 -20.74 7.51
C LEU A 32 41.45 -19.87 7.04
N VAL A 33 41.20 -19.85 5.73
CA VAL A 33 40.01 -19.20 5.16
C VAL A 33 38.84 -20.04 5.64
N ALA A 34 38.12 -19.54 6.65
CA ALA A 34 36.80 -20.07 6.99
C ALA A 34 36.00 -20.16 5.69
N ALA A 35 35.56 -21.36 5.32
CA ALA A 35 34.84 -21.61 4.06
C ALA A 35 33.71 -20.58 3.92
N HIS A 36 33.92 -19.58 3.07
CA HIS A 36 32.97 -18.49 2.91
C HIS A 36 31.78 -19.09 2.16
N VAL A 37 30.65 -19.26 2.84
CA VAL A 37 29.39 -19.61 2.17
C VAL A 37 29.10 -18.45 1.24
N ASN A 38 29.12 -18.72 -0.06
CA ASN A 38 28.72 -17.78 -1.11
C ASN A 38 27.28 -18.13 -1.53
N PRO A 39 26.24 -17.53 -0.91
CA PRO A 39 24.86 -17.76 -1.31
C PRO A 39 24.51 -16.95 -2.55
N VAL A 40 23.79 -17.58 -3.47
CA VAL A 40 23.19 -16.89 -4.63
C VAL A 40 21.67 -17.00 -4.53
N ILE A 41 20.97 -15.94 -4.89
CA ILE A 41 19.51 -15.93 -5.04
C ILE A 41 19.17 -15.95 -6.53
N LEU A 42 18.48 -17.00 -6.97
CA LEU A 42 17.83 -17.04 -8.28
C LEU A 42 16.36 -16.65 -8.13
N VAL A 43 15.90 -15.65 -8.87
CA VAL A 43 14.55 -15.13 -8.76
C VAL A 43 14.01 -14.69 -10.13
N SER A 44 12.70 -14.76 -10.33
CA SER A 44 12.08 -14.23 -11.55
C SER A 44 12.15 -12.70 -11.57
N ASN A 45 11.96 -12.06 -12.73
CA ASN A 45 11.83 -10.61 -12.82
C ASN A 45 10.44 -10.08 -12.37
N ASN A 46 9.62 -10.92 -11.72
CA ASN A 46 8.39 -10.49 -11.08
C ASN A 46 8.69 -9.48 -9.95
N PRO A 47 8.08 -8.28 -9.92
CA PRO A 47 8.42 -7.25 -8.95
C PRO A 47 8.25 -7.66 -7.47
N ALA A 48 7.26 -8.50 -7.17
CA ALA A 48 6.99 -8.94 -5.80
C ALA A 48 8.08 -9.91 -5.31
N ASP A 49 8.39 -10.95 -6.09
CA ASP A 49 9.44 -11.91 -5.75
C ASP A 49 10.83 -11.24 -5.76
N GLN A 50 11.10 -10.32 -6.71
CA GLN A 50 12.33 -9.53 -6.75
C GLN A 50 12.56 -8.72 -5.48
N THR A 51 11.53 -8.05 -4.98
CA THR A 51 11.67 -7.21 -3.78
C THR A 51 11.96 -8.06 -2.55
N ILE A 52 11.30 -9.22 -2.42
CA ILE A 52 11.55 -10.18 -1.34
C ILE A 52 12.96 -10.77 -1.46
N ALA A 53 13.39 -11.15 -2.66
CA ALA A 53 14.74 -11.62 -2.94
C ALA A 53 15.79 -10.55 -2.58
N GLN A 54 15.57 -9.29 -2.94
CA GLN A 54 16.49 -8.20 -2.66
C GLN A 54 16.52 -7.81 -1.16
N LEU A 55 15.42 -8.01 -0.43
CA LEU A 55 15.44 -7.87 1.03
C LEU A 55 16.26 -9.00 1.67
N LEU A 56 16.05 -10.25 1.24
CA LEU A 56 16.80 -11.40 1.73
C LEU A 56 18.28 -11.31 1.38
N SER A 57 18.62 -10.86 0.17
CA SER A 57 19.99 -10.79 -0.31
C SER A 57 20.87 -9.93 0.60
N GLY A 58 20.36 -8.77 1.05
CA GLY A 58 21.05 -7.92 2.00
C GLY A 58 21.24 -8.56 3.38
N ARG A 59 20.34 -9.45 3.79
CA ARG A 59 20.43 -10.17 5.07
C ARG A 59 21.46 -11.30 5.04
N ILE A 60 21.50 -12.07 3.96
CA ILE A 60 22.39 -13.23 3.85
C ILE A 60 23.65 -12.95 3.01
N ASN A 61 23.88 -11.69 2.63
CA ASN A 61 24.95 -11.25 1.74
C ASN A 61 25.02 -12.04 0.42
N ALA A 62 23.87 -12.29 -0.20
CA ALA A 62 23.78 -13.05 -1.44
C ALA A 62 23.82 -12.15 -2.69
N SER A 63 24.47 -12.64 -3.76
CA SER A 63 24.26 -12.07 -5.10
C SER A 63 22.91 -12.49 -5.67
N ILE A 64 22.31 -11.65 -6.51
CA ILE A 64 21.02 -11.94 -7.16
C ILE A 64 21.25 -12.20 -8.63
N ILE A 65 20.72 -13.32 -9.12
CA ILE A 65 20.59 -13.64 -10.54
C ILE A 65 19.11 -13.61 -10.88
N SER A 66 18.74 -12.76 -11.85
CA SER A 66 17.36 -12.61 -12.31
C SER A 66 17.12 -13.41 -13.59
N THR A 67 15.93 -13.99 -13.71
CA THR A 67 15.46 -14.64 -14.95
C THR A 67 14.08 -14.11 -15.35
N PRO A 68 13.73 -14.06 -16.65
CA PRO A 68 12.37 -13.74 -17.05
C PRO A 68 11.36 -14.70 -16.40
N TRP A 69 10.22 -14.18 -15.95
CA TRP A 69 9.14 -14.99 -15.37
C TRP A 69 8.73 -16.12 -16.33
N GLY A 70 8.79 -17.36 -15.84
CA GLY A 70 8.32 -18.55 -16.54
C GLY A 70 9.39 -19.19 -17.41
N THR A 71 10.56 -18.57 -17.51
CA THR A 71 11.64 -19.00 -18.39
C THR A 71 12.94 -19.13 -17.62
N LEU A 72 13.74 -20.15 -17.96
CA LEU A 72 15.08 -20.34 -17.44
C LEU A 72 16.02 -20.77 -18.57
N SER A 73 16.71 -19.80 -19.18
CA SER A 73 17.61 -20.03 -20.30
C SER A 73 18.87 -20.79 -19.88
N ASN A 74 19.53 -21.46 -20.83
CA ASN A 74 20.83 -22.10 -20.61
C ASN A 74 21.89 -21.08 -20.17
N GLU A 75 21.82 -19.85 -20.68
CA GLU A 75 22.72 -18.76 -20.27
C GLU A 75 22.55 -18.42 -18.78
N THR A 76 21.31 -18.31 -18.28
CA THR A 76 21.08 -18.06 -16.85
C THR A 76 21.55 -19.22 -15.98
N VAL A 77 21.37 -20.46 -16.44
CA VAL A 77 21.90 -21.65 -15.73
C VAL A 77 23.42 -21.62 -15.66
N ALA A 78 24.10 -21.35 -16.78
CA ALA A 78 25.55 -21.19 -16.80
C ALA A 78 26.03 -20.06 -15.88
N LYS A 79 25.31 -18.94 -15.81
CA LYS A 79 25.62 -17.85 -14.86
C LYS A 79 25.51 -18.30 -13.40
N VAL A 80 24.52 -19.14 -13.07
CA VAL A 80 24.39 -19.71 -11.71
C VAL A 80 25.56 -20.67 -11.43
N GLU A 81 25.93 -21.53 -12.36
CA GLU A 81 27.05 -22.47 -12.17
C GLU A 81 28.40 -21.75 -12.03
N GLN A 82 28.63 -20.71 -12.84
CA GLN A 82 29.86 -19.92 -12.85
C GLN A 82 29.94 -18.91 -11.70
N SER A 83 28.88 -18.73 -10.92
CA SER A 83 28.85 -17.77 -9.80
C SER A 83 29.74 -18.18 -8.61
N GLY A 84 30.22 -19.43 -8.59
CA GLY A 84 30.93 -19.99 -7.44
C GLY A 84 30.02 -20.16 -6.21
N ALA A 85 28.71 -20.27 -6.41
CA ALA A 85 27.76 -20.43 -5.32
C ALA A 85 27.94 -21.78 -4.60
N SER A 86 27.96 -21.72 -3.28
CA SER A 86 27.89 -22.92 -2.42
C SER A 86 26.45 -23.39 -2.22
N ILE A 87 25.49 -22.47 -2.32
CA ILE A 87 24.06 -22.72 -2.22
C ILE A 87 23.30 -21.70 -3.07
N VAL A 88 22.24 -22.17 -3.73
CA VAL A 88 21.31 -21.34 -4.51
C VAL A 88 19.95 -21.34 -3.82
N TYR A 89 19.50 -20.16 -3.41
CA TYR A 89 18.14 -19.93 -2.96
C TYR A 89 17.27 -19.55 -4.14
N VAL A 90 16.24 -20.35 -4.44
CA VAL A 90 15.28 -20.02 -5.50
C VAL A 90 14.07 -19.34 -4.88
N ILE A 91 13.84 -18.06 -5.20
CA ILE A 91 12.69 -17.29 -4.71
C ILE A 91 11.61 -17.29 -5.79
N GLY A 92 10.48 -17.90 -5.45
CA GLY A 92 9.35 -18.08 -6.37
C GLY A 92 9.03 -19.55 -6.67
N GLY A 93 7.75 -19.81 -6.94
CA GLY A 93 7.26 -21.13 -7.33
C GLY A 93 7.81 -21.59 -8.68
N THR A 94 7.52 -22.84 -9.08
CA THR A 94 8.01 -23.42 -10.34
C THR A 94 7.48 -22.72 -11.60
N VAL A 95 6.30 -22.11 -11.51
CA VAL A 95 5.75 -21.22 -12.55
C VAL A 95 6.54 -19.92 -12.67
N ALA A 96 7.10 -19.42 -11.56
CA ALA A 96 7.88 -18.20 -11.53
C ALA A 96 9.30 -18.42 -12.07
N VAL A 97 9.95 -19.42 -11.50
CA VAL A 97 11.30 -19.87 -11.84
C VAL A 97 11.23 -21.39 -12.09
N PRO A 98 11.33 -21.83 -13.36
CA PRO A 98 11.38 -23.25 -13.72
C PRO A 98 12.45 -24.03 -12.94
N GLU A 99 12.36 -25.35 -12.97
CA GLU A 99 13.26 -26.20 -12.17
C GLU A 99 14.73 -26.06 -12.61
N ILE A 100 15.61 -25.85 -11.63
CA ILE A 100 17.06 -25.68 -11.83
C ILE A 100 17.86 -26.76 -11.11
N ALA A 101 17.34 -27.38 -10.05
CA ALA A 101 18.11 -28.32 -9.23
C ALA A 101 18.60 -29.55 -10.02
N SER A 102 17.88 -29.95 -11.06
CA SER A 102 18.29 -31.03 -11.97
C SER A 102 19.29 -30.60 -13.05
N ARG A 103 19.64 -29.31 -13.13
CA ARG A 103 20.46 -28.71 -14.20
C ARG A 103 21.82 -28.23 -13.73
N ILE A 104 22.09 -28.25 -12.43
CA ILE A 104 23.34 -27.77 -11.81
C ILE A 104 23.78 -28.70 -10.69
N ASN A 105 25.08 -28.79 -10.43
CA ASN A 105 25.64 -29.56 -9.31
C ASN A 105 25.90 -28.67 -8.07
N ILE A 106 24.91 -27.86 -7.68
CA ILE A 106 24.97 -26.94 -6.53
C ILE A 106 23.76 -27.21 -5.64
N THR A 107 23.90 -27.09 -4.32
CA THR A 107 22.77 -27.24 -3.40
C THR A 107 21.70 -26.19 -3.69
N VAL A 108 20.48 -26.61 -4.00
CA VAL A 108 19.35 -25.71 -4.27
C VAL A 108 18.32 -25.77 -3.15
N LYS A 109 17.93 -24.61 -2.61
CA LYS A 109 16.83 -24.47 -1.66
C LYS A 109 15.77 -23.52 -2.23
N ARG A 110 14.62 -24.06 -2.60
CA ARG A 110 13.48 -23.25 -3.06
C ARG A 110 12.67 -22.70 -1.89
N MET A 111 12.40 -21.40 -1.92
CA MET A 111 11.48 -20.68 -1.04
C MET A 111 10.43 -19.99 -1.91
N GLY A 112 9.43 -20.76 -2.34
CA GLY A 112 8.44 -20.31 -3.31
C GLY A 112 7.12 -21.05 -3.16
N GLY A 113 6.02 -20.30 -3.08
CA GLY A 113 4.68 -20.85 -2.93
C GLY A 113 3.84 -20.79 -4.22
N LYS A 114 2.57 -21.17 -4.11
CA LYS A 114 1.59 -21.11 -5.22
C LYS A 114 1.32 -19.67 -5.71
N ASN A 115 1.62 -18.67 -4.89
CA ASN A 115 1.42 -17.26 -5.18
C ASN A 115 2.41 -16.41 -4.37
N ARG A 116 2.49 -15.12 -4.71
CA ARG A 116 3.39 -14.14 -4.06
C ARG A 116 3.24 -14.07 -2.54
N PHE A 117 2.03 -14.26 -2.02
CA PHE A 117 1.77 -14.24 -0.57
C PHE A 117 2.46 -15.39 0.13
N ALA A 118 2.34 -16.60 -0.43
CA ALA A 118 3.00 -17.78 0.10
C ALA A 118 4.52 -17.70 -0.05
N THR A 119 5.04 -17.17 -1.16
CA THR A 119 6.49 -16.93 -1.33
C THR A 119 7.04 -15.99 -0.25
N ALA A 120 6.43 -14.80 -0.08
CA ALA A 120 6.86 -13.85 0.94
C ALA A 120 6.81 -14.45 2.36
N ALA A 121 5.74 -15.20 2.66
CA ALA A 121 5.59 -15.89 3.94
C ALA A 121 6.69 -16.94 4.18
N MET A 122 7.03 -17.77 3.20
CA MET A 122 8.13 -18.74 3.32
C MET A 122 9.49 -18.06 3.50
N VAL A 123 9.74 -16.98 2.78
CA VAL A 123 11.01 -16.23 2.89
C VAL A 123 11.12 -15.53 4.24
N ALA A 124 10.01 -15.10 4.84
CA ALA A 124 10.00 -14.50 6.16
C ALA A 124 10.59 -15.40 7.26
N GLU A 125 10.58 -16.73 7.08
CA GLU A 125 11.21 -17.67 8.03
C GLU A 125 12.73 -17.46 8.17
N MET A 126 13.38 -16.81 7.20
CA MET A 126 14.80 -16.43 7.29
C MET A 126 15.06 -15.36 8.38
N TRP A 127 14.00 -14.79 8.96
CA TRP A 127 14.01 -13.92 10.13
C TRP A 127 13.48 -14.64 11.38
N ASN A 128 13.78 -15.93 11.56
CA ASN A 128 13.31 -16.80 12.66
C ASN A 128 13.28 -16.20 14.09
N SER A 129 14.12 -15.22 14.41
CA SER A 129 14.15 -14.52 15.71
C SER A 129 13.32 -13.22 15.77
N SER A 130 12.81 -12.73 14.63
CA SER A 130 12.07 -11.47 14.57
C SER A 130 10.70 -11.58 15.22
N LYS A 131 10.38 -10.59 16.06
CA LYS A 131 9.04 -10.38 16.64
C LYS A 131 8.23 -9.32 15.92
N LYS A 132 8.76 -8.80 14.81
CA LYS A 132 8.11 -7.79 13.98
C LYS A 132 8.10 -8.17 12.52
N ALA A 133 7.13 -7.65 11.78
CA ALA A 133 7.05 -7.75 10.32
C ALA A 133 6.46 -6.47 9.72
N ILE A 134 6.79 -6.18 8.47
CA ILE A 134 6.07 -5.19 7.66
C ILE A 134 4.94 -5.89 6.92
N ILE A 135 3.75 -5.31 6.95
CA ILE A 135 2.57 -5.78 6.24
C ILE A 135 2.26 -4.81 5.11
N VAL A 136 2.09 -5.31 3.90
CA VAL A 136 1.72 -4.50 2.74
C VAL A 136 0.85 -5.28 1.77
N GLN A 137 0.03 -4.61 0.97
CA GLN A 137 -0.75 -5.28 -0.05
C GLN A 137 0.16 -5.83 -1.15
N GLY A 138 0.00 -7.11 -1.51
CA GLY A 138 0.89 -7.79 -2.46
C GLY A 138 0.82 -7.30 -3.91
N TYR A 139 -0.08 -6.38 -4.25
CA TYR A 139 -0.24 -5.81 -5.59
C TYR A 139 0.05 -4.30 -5.65
N ASP A 140 0.48 -3.71 -4.53
CA ASP A 140 0.85 -2.31 -4.42
C ASP A 140 2.37 -2.14 -4.59
N ASP A 141 2.85 -1.96 -5.83
CA ASP A 141 4.29 -1.89 -6.09
C ASP A 141 4.98 -0.74 -5.34
N MET A 142 4.30 0.40 -5.20
CA MET A 142 4.84 1.56 -4.48
C MET A 142 4.89 1.27 -2.97
N GLY A 143 3.80 0.74 -2.42
CA GLY A 143 3.76 0.27 -1.04
C GLY A 143 4.81 -0.81 -0.76
N ILE A 144 5.05 -1.74 -1.69
CA ILE A 144 6.08 -2.79 -1.55
C ILE A 144 7.48 -2.17 -1.48
N LYS A 145 7.77 -1.14 -2.27
CA LYS A 145 9.05 -0.41 -2.21
C LYS A 145 9.22 0.33 -0.88
N GLU A 146 8.18 1.00 -0.38
CA GLU A 146 8.20 1.66 0.93
C GLU A 146 8.36 0.63 2.07
N ALA A 147 7.63 -0.48 2.00
CA ALA A 147 7.75 -1.59 2.93
C ALA A 147 9.18 -2.15 2.94
N MET A 148 9.85 -2.19 1.78
CA MET A 148 11.26 -2.58 1.68
C MET A 148 12.19 -1.63 2.44
N GLN A 149 11.97 -0.32 2.36
CA GLN A 149 12.77 0.65 3.09
C GLN A 149 12.60 0.46 4.60
N GLU A 150 11.37 0.31 5.09
CA GLU A 150 11.09 0.07 6.51
C GLU A 150 11.64 -1.28 6.99
N ALA A 151 11.50 -2.33 6.18
CA ALA A 151 12.02 -3.66 6.47
C ALA A 151 13.55 -3.66 6.61
N LYS A 152 14.27 -2.95 5.74
CA LYS A 152 15.73 -2.81 5.80
C LYS A 152 16.18 -2.08 7.07
N LYS A 153 15.55 -0.96 7.41
CA LYS A 153 15.90 -0.16 8.61
C LYS A 153 15.84 -0.98 9.89
N MET A 154 14.85 -1.87 10.01
CA MET A 154 14.64 -2.66 11.22
C MET A 154 15.15 -4.10 11.12
N ASN A 155 15.66 -4.51 9.95
CA ASN A 155 16.01 -5.91 9.64
C ASN A 155 14.87 -6.88 9.98
N VAL A 156 13.69 -6.64 9.44
CA VAL A 156 12.47 -7.46 9.63
C VAL A 156 11.93 -7.98 8.29
N PRO A 157 11.16 -9.08 8.26
CA PRO A 157 10.57 -9.58 7.02
C PRO A 157 9.39 -8.72 6.55
N ILE A 158 9.07 -8.84 5.26
CA ILE A 158 7.84 -8.31 4.65
C ILE A 158 6.86 -9.46 4.43
N LEU A 159 5.61 -9.27 4.80
CA LEU A 159 4.50 -10.16 4.49
C LEU A 159 3.50 -9.43 3.59
N PHE A 160 3.02 -10.14 2.58
CA PHE A 160 1.99 -9.61 1.69
C PHE A 160 0.59 -10.02 2.14
N VAL A 161 -0.34 -9.08 2.08
CA VAL A 161 -1.78 -9.31 2.32
C VAL A 161 -2.62 -8.93 1.11
N ARG A 162 -3.88 -9.35 1.09
CA ARG A 162 -4.87 -8.87 0.11
C ARG A 162 -5.57 -7.63 0.65
N ARG A 163 -6.43 -7.05 -0.19
CA ARG A 163 -7.27 -5.89 0.15
C ARG A 163 -7.95 -6.03 1.51
N ASN A 164 -8.57 -7.18 1.78
CA ASN A 164 -9.46 -7.40 2.92
C ASN A 164 -9.20 -8.76 3.61
N GLU A 165 -8.06 -9.38 3.36
CA GLU A 165 -7.74 -10.72 3.84
C GLU A 165 -6.24 -10.86 4.11
N VAL A 166 -5.90 -11.51 5.23
CA VAL A 166 -4.58 -12.07 5.49
C VAL A 166 -4.56 -13.51 4.98
N PRO A 167 -3.83 -13.85 3.89
CA PRO A 167 -3.88 -15.20 3.31
C PRO A 167 -3.42 -16.30 4.28
N ALA A 168 -3.99 -17.51 4.17
CA ALA A 168 -3.77 -18.61 5.12
C ALA A 168 -2.28 -18.89 5.44
N MET A 169 -1.39 -18.90 4.44
CA MET A 169 0.04 -19.11 4.66
C MET A 169 0.67 -17.97 5.49
N VAL A 170 0.23 -16.74 5.28
CA VAL A 170 0.69 -15.56 6.04
C VAL A 170 0.21 -15.65 7.49
N GLN A 171 -1.04 -16.07 7.71
CA GLN A 171 -1.57 -16.35 9.06
C GLN A 171 -0.73 -17.40 9.79
N SER A 172 -0.38 -18.49 9.09
CA SER A 172 0.45 -19.57 9.64
C SER A 172 1.82 -19.06 10.08
N ILE A 173 2.47 -18.24 9.23
CA ILE A 173 3.78 -17.67 9.54
C ILE A 173 3.72 -16.67 10.70
N ILE A 174 2.68 -15.82 10.77
CA ILE A 174 2.48 -14.90 11.90
C ILE A 174 2.42 -15.67 13.22
N LYS A 175 1.64 -16.77 13.25
CA LYS A 175 1.50 -17.63 14.43
C LYS A 175 2.80 -18.38 14.74
N LYS A 176 3.44 -18.98 13.74
CA LYS A 176 4.68 -19.77 13.87
C LYS A 176 5.84 -18.94 14.40
N MET A 177 6.01 -17.71 13.91
CA MET A 177 7.09 -16.81 14.31
C MET A 177 6.77 -16.02 15.59
N HIS A 178 5.50 -16.05 16.01
CA HIS A 178 4.97 -15.26 17.13
C HIS A 178 5.29 -13.78 16.97
N PHE A 179 4.86 -13.17 15.84
CA PHE A 179 5.01 -11.73 15.67
C PHE A 179 4.15 -10.98 16.69
N GLU A 180 4.80 -10.14 17.49
CA GLU A 180 4.15 -9.34 18.53
C GLU A 180 3.75 -7.96 18.02
N GLY A 181 4.45 -7.45 17.00
CA GLY A 181 4.16 -6.15 16.40
C GLY A 181 4.28 -6.13 14.88
N THR A 182 3.50 -5.28 14.23
CA THR A 182 3.56 -5.08 12.78
C THR A 182 3.54 -3.61 12.42
N ILE A 183 4.16 -3.27 11.29
CA ILE A 183 3.96 -1.98 10.62
C ILE A 183 3.20 -2.23 9.33
N ILE A 184 2.03 -1.63 9.17
CA ILE A 184 1.23 -1.66 7.94
C ILE A 184 1.66 -0.49 7.06
N VAL A 185 2.04 -0.79 5.83
CA VAL A 185 2.10 0.18 4.73
C VAL A 185 0.74 0.09 4.00
N PRO A 186 -0.18 1.04 4.23
CA PRO A 186 -1.53 0.92 3.73
C PRO A 186 -1.60 1.18 2.23
N SER A 187 -2.57 0.58 1.55
CA SER A 187 -2.87 0.80 0.13
C SER A 187 -4.26 1.45 -0.01
N PRO A 188 -4.56 2.19 -1.10
CA PRO A 188 -5.80 2.96 -1.22
C PRO A 188 -7.09 2.14 -1.08
N ASP A 189 -7.08 0.87 -1.49
CA ASP A 189 -8.24 -0.03 -1.44
C ASP A 189 -8.25 -0.92 -0.18
N MET A 190 -7.18 -0.90 0.63
CA MET A 190 -7.01 -1.80 1.77
C MET A 190 -8.05 -1.54 2.86
N GLU A 191 -8.75 -2.59 3.28
CA GLU A 191 -9.67 -2.58 4.41
C GLU A 191 -8.87 -2.67 5.73
N GLN A 192 -8.19 -1.57 6.08
CA GLN A 192 -7.19 -1.51 7.16
C GLN A 192 -7.72 -2.06 8.49
N THR A 193 -8.87 -1.57 8.95
CA THR A 193 -9.50 -2.05 10.20
C THR A 193 -9.74 -3.56 10.20
N ARG A 194 -10.14 -4.12 9.05
CA ARG A 194 -10.35 -5.56 8.93
C ARG A 194 -9.04 -6.33 9.01
N ILE A 195 -7.99 -5.85 8.35
CA ILE A 195 -6.65 -6.45 8.41
C ILE A 195 -6.11 -6.38 9.85
N GLU A 196 -6.21 -5.23 10.52
CA GLU A 196 -5.80 -5.04 11.92
C GLU A 196 -6.51 -6.02 12.87
N ASN A 197 -7.83 -6.16 12.72
CA ASN A 197 -8.62 -7.10 13.51
C ASN A 197 -8.15 -8.54 13.27
N MET A 198 -7.93 -8.94 12.00
CA MET A 198 -7.41 -10.26 11.68
C MET A 198 -6.03 -10.51 12.30
N LEU A 199 -5.09 -9.56 12.17
CA LEU A 199 -3.76 -9.66 12.77
C LEU A 199 -3.82 -9.85 14.30
N SER A 200 -4.74 -9.14 14.96
CA SER A 200 -4.98 -9.27 16.40
C SER A 200 -5.42 -10.68 16.78
N THR A 201 -6.30 -11.32 16.00
CA THR A 201 -6.70 -12.72 16.23
C THR A 201 -5.57 -13.74 16.09
N TYR A 202 -4.44 -13.34 15.47
CA TYR A 202 -3.27 -14.19 15.26
C TYR A 202 -2.13 -13.91 16.25
N GLY A 203 -2.37 -13.07 17.26
CA GLY A 203 -1.42 -12.81 18.35
C GLY A 203 -0.58 -11.54 18.19
N VAL A 204 -0.82 -10.74 17.15
CA VAL A 204 -0.17 -9.42 16.99
C VAL A 204 -0.80 -8.44 17.96
N LYS A 205 -0.01 -7.84 18.85
CA LYS A 205 -0.49 -6.94 19.92
C LYS A 205 -0.33 -5.46 19.57
N LYS A 206 0.65 -5.14 18.72
CA LYS A 206 1.00 -3.75 18.36
C LYS A 206 0.94 -3.58 16.85
N VAL A 207 0.06 -2.70 16.38
CA VAL A 207 -0.02 -2.36 14.96
C VAL A 207 0.23 -0.87 14.78
N ASN A 208 1.23 -0.55 13.97
CA ASN A 208 1.52 0.82 13.53
C ASN A 208 1.19 0.95 12.05
N ILE A 209 0.75 2.13 11.61
CA ILE A 209 0.40 2.39 10.21
C ILE A 209 1.22 3.58 9.71
N THR A 210 1.85 3.45 8.53
CA THR A 210 2.60 4.55 7.92
C THR A 210 1.67 5.55 7.24
N LYS A 211 2.13 6.80 7.08
CA LYS A 211 1.43 7.80 6.28
C LYS A 211 1.86 7.65 4.82
N VAL A 212 0.90 7.67 3.91
CA VAL A 212 1.13 7.49 2.47
C VAL A 212 0.23 8.42 1.66
N ASN A 213 0.64 8.72 0.43
CA ASN A 213 -0.16 9.51 -0.51
C ASN A 213 -0.99 8.57 -1.41
N PHE A 214 -2.29 8.42 -1.10
CA PHE A 214 -3.17 7.54 -1.88
C PHE A 214 -3.47 8.03 -3.29
N THR A 215 -3.45 9.35 -3.53
CA THR A 215 -3.67 9.94 -4.85
C THR A 215 -2.55 9.54 -5.80
N GLU A 216 -1.30 9.81 -5.42
CA GLU A 216 -0.11 9.46 -6.21
C GLU A 216 -0.01 7.95 -6.44
N ARG A 217 -0.35 7.16 -5.41
CA ARG A 217 -0.31 5.70 -5.49
C ARG A 217 -1.34 5.13 -6.44
N ALA A 218 -2.58 5.63 -6.42
CA ALA A 218 -3.62 5.24 -7.37
C ALA A 218 -3.22 5.60 -8.80
N LEU A 219 -2.67 6.81 -9.02
CA LEU A 219 -2.18 7.25 -10.33
C LEU A 219 -1.05 6.36 -10.85
N THR A 220 -0.12 5.98 -9.98
CA THR A 220 1.01 5.12 -10.35
C THR A 220 0.54 3.76 -10.85
N VAL A 221 -0.42 3.13 -10.16
CA VAL A 221 -0.96 1.81 -10.59
C VAL A 221 -1.76 1.94 -11.89
N LEU A 222 -2.51 3.03 -12.05
CA LEU A 222 -3.24 3.34 -13.29
C LEU A 222 -2.28 3.43 -14.49
N ASN A 223 -1.21 4.22 -14.37
CA ASN A 223 -0.21 4.36 -15.43
C ASN A 223 0.46 3.03 -15.78
N LYS A 224 0.78 2.21 -14.77
CA LYS A 224 1.35 0.87 -15.00
C LYS A 224 0.37 -0.11 -15.65
N ALA A 225 -0.92 0.02 -15.36
CA ALA A 225 -1.94 -0.78 -16.01
C ALA A 225 -2.01 -0.45 -17.50
N GLU A 226 -2.00 0.84 -17.84
CA GLU A 226 -1.96 1.33 -19.23
C GLU A 226 -0.70 0.88 -19.96
N GLU A 227 0.48 1.01 -19.35
CA GLU A 227 1.75 0.48 -19.89
C GLU A 227 1.65 -1.03 -20.16
N SER A 228 1.16 -1.82 -19.19
CA SER A 228 1.02 -3.27 -19.33
C SER A 228 0.06 -3.64 -20.46
N ILE A 229 -1.05 -2.92 -20.61
CA ILE A 229 -2.02 -3.13 -21.70
C ILE A 229 -1.38 -2.83 -23.05
N ASN A 230 -0.69 -1.71 -23.18
CA ASN A 230 -0.03 -1.30 -24.42
C ASN A 230 1.05 -2.31 -24.85
N GLU A 231 1.93 -2.71 -23.92
CA GLU A 231 2.95 -3.73 -24.19
C GLU A 231 2.33 -5.06 -24.63
N THR A 232 1.24 -5.47 -23.99
CA THR A 232 0.59 -6.75 -24.29
C THR A 232 -0.15 -6.70 -25.62
N SER A 233 -0.79 -5.58 -25.93
CA SER A 233 -1.49 -5.37 -27.21
C SER A 233 -0.51 -5.39 -28.38
N ALA A 234 0.69 -4.81 -28.20
CA ALA A 234 1.76 -4.90 -29.20
C ALA A 234 2.24 -6.34 -29.45
N LEU A 235 2.22 -7.21 -28.44
CA LEU A 235 2.58 -8.64 -28.59
C LEU A 235 1.50 -9.47 -29.29
N LEU A 236 0.23 -9.08 -29.19
CA LEU A 236 -0.89 -9.81 -29.79
C LEU A 236 -0.85 -9.77 -31.33
N GLY A 237 -0.48 -8.61 -31.87
CA GLY A 237 -0.53 -8.29 -33.31
C GLY A 237 -1.96 -8.08 -33.82
N GLU A 238 -2.10 -7.64 -35.08
CA GLU A 238 -3.40 -7.29 -35.68
C GLU A 238 -4.23 -8.52 -36.10
N ASN A 239 -3.56 -9.62 -36.46
CA ASN A 239 -4.20 -10.82 -37.00
C ASN A 239 -4.25 -11.97 -35.99
N ILE A 240 -5.42 -12.13 -35.39
CA ILE A 240 -5.75 -13.25 -34.49
C ILE A 240 -5.98 -14.50 -35.34
N THR A 241 -5.16 -15.52 -35.11
CA THR A 241 -5.16 -16.77 -35.90
C THR A 241 -5.25 -18.03 -35.03
N SER A 242 -5.23 -17.88 -33.69
CA SER A 242 -5.19 -19.00 -32.75
C SER A 242 -6.08 -18.76 -31.52
N GLY A 243 -6.51 -19.85 -30.86
CA GLY A 243 -7.31 -19.78 -29.63
C GLY A 243 -6.58 -19.05 -28.49
N ARG A 244 -5.26 -19.19 -28.45
CA ARG A 244 -4.39 -18.43 -27.56
C ARG A 244 -4.47 -16.92 -27.77
N GLN A 245 -4.35 -16.46 -29.01
CA GLN A 245 -4.47 -15.04 -29.32
C GLN A 245 -5.88 -14.53 -29.00
N LEU A 246 -6.91 -15.33 -29.27
CA LEU A 246 -8.29 -14.98 -28.90
C LEU A 246 -8.48 -14.87 -27.37
N ALA A 247 -7.95 -15.82 -26.59
CA ALA A 247 -7.99 -15.76 -25.13
C ALA A 247 -7.25 -14.52 -24.58
N ALA A 248 -6.08 -14.21 -25.16
CA ALA A 248 -5.33 -13.01 -24.81
C ALA A 248 -6.08 -11.72 -25.18
N GLU A 249 -6.72 -11.67 -26.35
CA GLU A 249 -7.54 -10.54 -26.81
C GLU A 249 -8.71 -10.27 -25.86
N LYS A 250 -9.41 -11.31 -25.40
CA LYS A 250 -10.49 -11.19 -24.41
C LYS A 250 -10.00 -10.55 -23.10
N LEU A 251 -8.88 -11.03 -22.56
CA LEU A 251 -8.28 -10.47 -21.36
C LEU A 251 -7.80 -9.02 -21.55
N ILE A 252 -7.26 -8.66 -22.71
CA ILE A 252 -6.89 -7.27 -23.02
C ILE A 252 -8.14 -6.38 -23.11
N SER A 253 -9.25 -6.90 -23.64
CA SER A 253 -10.54 -6.21 -23.70
C SER A 253 -11.09 -5.92 -22.31
N ASP A 254 -11.08 -6.93 -21.43
CA ASP A 254 -11.47 -6.80 -20.02
C ASP A 254 -10.56 -5.80 -19.29
N ALA A 255 -9.24 -5.87 -19.53
CA ALA A 255 -8.26 -4.95 -18.95
C ALA A 255 -8.53 -3.49 -19.36
N ASN A 256 -8.83 -3.23 -20.63
CA ASN A 256 -9.19 -1.89 -21.12
C ASN A 256 -10.46 -1.37 -20.45
N ASN A 257 -11.48 -2.23 -20.30
CA ASN A 257 -12.71 -1.86 -19.61
C ASN A 257 -12.45 -1.51 -18.13
N SER A 258 -11.67 -2.34 -17.44
CA SER A 258 -11.25 -2.10 -16.05
C SER A 258 -10.43 -0.80 -15.92
N LEU A 259 -9.53 -0.50 -16.87
CA LEU A 259 -8.74 0.73 -16.90
C LEU A 259 -9.61 1.98 -17.11
N GLU A 260 -10.58 1.93 -18.02
CA GLU A 260 -11.55 3.01 -18.22
C GLU A 260 -12.33 3.34 -16.94
N MET A 261 -12.86 2.30 -16.28
CA MET A 261 -13.56 2.46 -15.01
C MET A 261 -12.61 3.01 -13.92
N ALA A 262 -11.34 2.59 -13.91
CA ALA A 262 -10.34 3.11 -12.99
C ALA A 262 -10.06 4.60 -13.23
N LYS A 263 -9.91 5.04 -14.48
CA LYS A 263 -9.73 6.44 -14.88
C LYS A 263 -10.92 7.29 -14.43
N SER A 264 -12.15 6.81 -14.62
CA SER A 264 -13.37 7.49 -14.15
C SER A 264 -13.41 7.61 -12.61
N ALA A 265 -13.12 6.52 -11.90
CA ALA A 265 -13.06 6.54 -10.44
C ALA A 265 -11.98 7.51 -9.91
N TYR A 266 -10.81 7.56 -10.56
CA TYR A 266 -9.73 8.48 -10.21
C TYR A 266 -10.14 9.94 -10.40
N ALA A 267 -10.74 10.29 -11.55
CA ALA A 267 -11.26 11.63 -11.83
C ALA A 267 -12.32 12.09 -10.82
N ASN A 268 -12.99 11.14 -10.17
CA ASN A 268 -13.99 11.35 -9.14
C ASN A 268 -13.44 11.19 -7.71
N ASN A 269 -12.12 11.33 -7.52
CA ASN A 269 -11.42 11.25 -6.22
C ASN A 269 -11.64 9.92 -5.46
N SER A 270 -12.12 8.88 -6.13
CA SER A 270 -12.41 7.57 -5.55
C SER A 270 -11.18 6.67 -5.66
N TYR A 271 -10.08 7.08 -5.01
CA TYR A 271 -8.76 6.50 -5.19
C TYR A 271 -8.66 5.01 -4.82
N GLY A 272 -9.43 4.53 -3.85
CA GLY A 272 -9.51 3.09 -3.53
C GLY A 272 -10.14 2.27 -4.65
N ILE A 273 -11.24 2.75 -5.23
CA ILE A 273 -11.89 2.08 -6.38
C ILE A 273 -10.98 2.13 -7.61
N ALA A 274 -10.39 3.29 -7.89
CA ALA A 274 -9.43 3.46 -8.98
C ALA A 274 -8.24 2.51 -8.85
N PHE A 275 -7.64 2.43 -7.66
CA PHE A 275 -6.52 1.53 -7.38
C PHE A 275 -6.90 0.07 -7.58
N GLY A 276 -8.05 -0.37 -7.05
CA GLY A 276 -8.52 -1.76 -7.20
C GLY A 276 -8.77 -2.15 -8.65
N LEU A 277 -9.46 -1.29 -9.41
CA LEU A 277 -9.75 -1.52 -10.83
C LEU A 277 -8.49 -1.48 -11.70
N ALA A 278 -7.59 -0.52 -11.47
CA ALA A 278 -6.31 -0.46 -12.18
C ALA A 278 -5.44 -1.68 -11.87
N THR A 279 -5.48 -2.17 -10.63
CA THR A 279 -4.79 -3.42 -10.26
C THR A 279 -5.37 -4.61 -11.03
N ALA A 280 -6.70 -4.73 -11.12
CA ALA A 280 -7.36 -5.77 -11.91
C ALA A 280 -6.97 -5.70 -13.39
N ALA A 281 -7.08 -4.52 -14.01
CA ALA A 281 -6.68 -4.27 -15.39
C ALA A 281 -5.23 -4.72 -15.66
N ARG A 282 -4.32 -4.36 -14.76
CA ARG A 282 -2.91 -4.76 -14.85
C ARG A 282 -2.72 -6.27 -14.73
N VAL A 283 -3.47 -6.95 -13.87
CA VAL A 283 -3.40 -8.41 -13.71
C VAL A 283 -3.93 -9.13 -14.95
N GLU A 284 -5.03 -8.65 -15.53
CA GLU A 284 -5.62 -9.16 -16.77
C GLU A 284 -4.64 -9.01 -17.94
N ALA A 285 -4.06 -7.81 -18.13
CA ALA A 285 -3.07 -7.55 -19.17
C ALA A 285 -1.82 -8.45 -19.02
N ASN A 286 -1.27 -8.56 -17.81
CA ASN A 286 -0.11 -9.44 -17.58
C ASN A 286 -0.45 -10.92 -17.79
N SER A 287 -1.69 -11.33 -17.52
CA SER A 287 -2.17 -12.69 -17.80
C SER A 287 -2.22 -12.96 -19.30
N ALA A 288 -2.76 -12.04 -20.09
CA ALA A 288 -2.72 -12.09 -21.55
C ALA A 288 -1.28 -12.17 -22.08
N LYS A 289 -0.36 -11.36 -21.52
CA LYS A 289 1.07 -11.39 -21.87
C LYS A 289 1.71 -12.75 -21.63
N MET A 290 1.35 -13.44 -20.54
CA MET A 290 1.84 -14.80 -20.25
C MET A 290 1.31 -15.83 -21.24
N ILE A 291 0.02 -15.75 -21.57
CA ILE A 291 -0.61 -16.59 -22.59
C ILE A 291 0.11 -16.44 -23.94
N LEU A 292 0.34 -15.20 -24.39
CA LEU A 292 1.05 -14.92 -25.64
C LEU A 292 2.51 -15.42 -25.65
N ARG A 293 3.17 -15.43 -24.50
CA ARG A 293 4.55 -15.94 -24.32
C ARG A 293 4.65 -17.46 -24.12
N HIS A 294 3.57 -18.21 -24.36
CA HIS A 294 3.56 -19.67 -24.25
C HIS A 294 3.84 -20.23 -22.85
N VAL A 295 3.52 -19.47 -21.81
CA VAL A 295 3.62 -19.94 -20.42
C VAL A 295 2.29 -20.58 -20.01
N PHE A 296 2.11 -21.87 -20.35
CA PHE A 296 0.85 -22.62 -20.19
C PHE A 296 0.76 -23.40 -18.88
N VAL A 297 0.44 -22.71 -17.78
CA VAL A 297 0.31 -23.36 -16.47
C VAL A 297 -0.89 -22.84 -15.69
N GLY A 298 -1.56 -23.73 -14.96
CA GLY A 298 -2.71 -23.39 -14.11
C GLY A 298 -3.91 -22.86 -14.90
N ALA A 299 -4.57 -21.85 -14.37
CA ALA A 299 -5.79 -21.24 -14.94
C ALA A 299 -5.63 -20.78 -16.39
N TYR A 300 -4.43 -20.33 -16.79
CA TYR A 300 -4.14 -19.92 -18.16
C TYR A 300 -4.35 -21.04 -19.19
N LYS A 301 -4.19 -22.29 -18.77
CA LYS A 301 -4.44 -23.45 -19.65
C LYS A 301 -5.93 -23.63 -19.91
N GLU A 302 -6.78 -23.38 -18.90
CA GLU A 302 -8.23 -23.51 -19.04
C GLU A 302 -8.79 -22.42 -19.97
N ASP A 303 -8.34 -21.17 -19.82
CA ASP A 303 -8.72 -20.06 -20.70
C ASP A 303 -8.36 -20.33 -22.17
N VAL A 304 -7.14 -20.81 -22.42
CA VAL A 304 -6.68 -21.16 -23.77
C VAL A 304 -7.46 -22.33 -24.34
N ASN A 305 -7.67 -23.40 -23.55
CA ASN A 305 -8.44 -24.57 -23.99
C ASN A 305 -9.89 -24.20 -24.33
N GLY A 306 -10.51 -23.32 -23.53
CA GLY A 306 -11.86 -22.82 -23.78
C GLY A 306 -11.95 -22.06 -25.10
N ALA A 307 -11.01 -21.14 -25.35
CA ALA A 307 -10.95 -20.40 -26.60
C ALA A 307 -10.64 -21.30 -27.82
N GLU A 308 -9.76 -22.30 -27.66
CA GLU A 308 -9.50 -23.30 -28.70
C GLU A 308 -10.73 -24.15 -29.02
N ALA A 309 -11.49 -24.57 -28.00
CA ALA A 309 -12.74 -25.29 -28.19
C ALA A 309 -13.78 -24.44 -28.91
N GLU A 310 -13.86 -23.13 -28.60
CA GLU A 310 -14.77 -22.20 -29.27
C GLU A 310 -14.42 -22.03 -30.75
N ILE A 311 -13.13 -21.81 -31.06
CA ILE A 311 -12.66 -21.73 -32.45
C ILE A 311 -12.92 -23.04 -33.20
N LYS A 312 -12.69 -24.19 -32.55
CA LYS A 312 -12.96 -25.50 -33.14
C LYS A 312 -14.45 -25.70 -33.43
N THR A 313 -15.33 -25.18 -32.58
CA THR A 313 -16.78 -25.38 -32.67
C THR A 313 -17.44 -24.43 -33.67
N TYR A 314 -17.08 -23.15 -33.64
CA TYR A 314 -17.79 -22.09 -34.38
C TYR A 314 -16.95 -21.41 -35.46
N GLY A 315 -15.65 -21.66 -35.50
CA GLY A 315 -14.71 -20.94 -36.34
C GLY A 315 -14.34 -19.57 -35.76
N ILE A 316 -13.17 -19.08 -36.15
CA ILE A 316 -12.57 -17.85 -35.60
C ILE A 316 -13.40 -16.58 -35.86
N ARG A 317 -14.13 -16.54 -36.98
CA ARG A 317 -14.97 -15.38 -37.36
C ARG A 317 -16.14 -15.22 -36.39
N GLU A 318 -16.83 -16.31 -36.09
CA GLU A 318 -17.98 -16.31 -35.20
C GLU A 318 -17.55 -16.07 -33.75
N ALA A 319 -16.44 -16.69 -33.32
CA ALA A 319 -15.87 -16.44 -31.99
C ALA A 319 -15.53 -14.95 -31.77
N LYS A 320 -14.91 -14.29 -32.77
CA LYS A 320 -14.69 -12.84 -32.76
C LYS A 320 -15.98 -12.03 -32.72
N HIS A 321 -17.00 -12.45 -33.47
CA HIS A 321 -18.30 -11.77 -33.45
C HIS A 321 -18.93 -11.81 -32.06
N ARG A 322 -18.97 -12.98 -31.41
CA ARG A 322 -19.48 -13.13 -30.03
C ARG A 322 -18.73 -12.25 -29.03
N MET A 323 -17.40 -12.26 -29.10
CA MET A 323 -16.55 -11.41 -28.27
C MET A 323 -16.87 -9.92 -28.46
N ASN A 324 -17.09 -9.46 -29.69
CA ASN A 324 -17.48 -8.08 -29.96
C ASN A 324 -18.87 -7.73 -29.38
N GLU A 325 -19.81 -8.67 -29.36
CA GLU A 325 -21.11 -8.48 -28.68
C GLU A 325 -20.96 -8.38 -27.16
N GLU A 326 -20.11 -9.21 -26.53
CA GLU A 326 -19.77 -9.09 -25.11
C GLU A 326 -19.14 -7.71 -24.81
N LEU A 327 -18.24 -7.24 -25.67
CA LEU A 327 -17.60 -5.93 -25.53
C LEU A 327 -18.62 -4.78 -25.61
N LYS A 328 -19.64 -4.86 -26.46
CA LYS A 328 -20.72 -3.87 -26.50
C LYS A 328 -21.49 -3.81 -25.18
N VAL A 329 -21.74 -4.97 -24.54
CA VAL A 329 -22.38 -5.03 -23.22
C VAL A 329 -21.50 -4.38 -22.16
N LEU A 330 -20.19 -4.69 -22.14
CA LEU A 330 -19.24 -4.12 -21.19
C LEU A 330 -19.15 -2.60 -21.32
N LYS A 331 -19.04 -2.07 -22.56
CA LYS A 331 -19.04 -0.63 -22.82
C LYS A 331 -20.29 0.07 -22.27
N ARG A 332 -21.48 -0.51 -22.48
CA ARG A 332 -22.72 0.03 -21.89
C ARG A 332 -22.69 0.05 -20.36
N ARG A 333 -22.15 -1.00 -19.72
CA ARG A 333 -21.99 -1.05 -18.25
C ARG A 333 -21.02 0.00 -17.75
N ASN A 334 -19.92 0.24 -18.46
CA ASN A 334 -18.96 1.29 -18.13
C ASN A 334 -19.61 2.69 -18.21
N GLU A 335 -20.40 2.98 -19.26
CA GLU A 335 -21.14 4.26 -19.34
C GLU A 335 -22.13 4.43 -18.17
N MET A 336 -22.86 3.38 -17.79
CA MET A 336 -23.72 3.42 -16.61
C MET A 336 -22.92 3.69 -15.32
N PHE A 337 -21.74 3.11 -15.19
CA PHE A 337 -20.84 3.33 -14.06
C PHE A 337 -20.34 4.77 -14.00
N LYS A 338 -19.89 5.34 -15.13
CA LYS A 338 -19.52 6.76 -15.24
C LYS A 338 -20.65 7.68 -14.81
N HIS A 339 -21.87 7.45 -15.33
CA HIS A 339 -23.04 8.23 -14.94
C HIS A 339 -23.39 8.10 -13.44
N ALA A 340 -23.13 6.95 -12.81
CA ALA A 340 -23.35 6.79 -11.39
C ALA A 340 -22.39 7.67 -10.56
N PHE A 341 -21.12 7.79 -10.95
CA PHE A 341 -20.18 8.71 -10.30
C PHE A 341 -20.58 10.17 -10.46
N GLU A 342 -20.95 10.59 -11.67
CA GLU A 342 -21.38 11.98 -11.88
C GLU A 342 -22.62 12.33 -11.05
N ARG A 343 -23.62 11.44 -10.99
CA ARG A 343 -24.78 11.64 -10.10
C ARG A 343 -24.37 11.70 -8.63
N GLN A 344 -23.46 10.83 -8.19
CA GLN A 344 -22.97 10.86 -6.80
C GLN A 344 -22.27 12.18 -6.49
N LYS A 345 -21.44 12.66 -7.41
CA LYS A 345 -20.75 13.94 -7.30
C LYS A 345 -21.73 15.11 -7.25
N GLU A 346 -22.72 15.15 -8.12
CA GLU A 346 -23.79 16.16 -8.11
C GLU A 346 -24.54 16.18 -6.76
N MET A 347 -24.92 15.01 -6.24
CA MET A 347 -25.58 14.90 -4.93
C MET A 347 -24.70 15.41 -3.79
N MET A 348 -23.40 15.07 -3.80
CA MET A 348 -22.46 15.56 -2.78
C MET A 348 -22.26 17.08 -2.86
N THR A 349 -22.08 17.62 -4.06
CA THR A 349 -21.96 19.08 -4.28
C THR A 349 -23.21 19.81 -3.80
N GLY A 350 -24.40 19.32 -4.16
CA GLY A 350 -25.66 19.88 -3.67
C GLY A 350 -25.79 19.83 -2.15
N ALA A 351 -25.35 18.73 -1.52
CA ALA A 351 -25.35 18.60 -0.06
C ALA A 351 -24.36 19.57 0.62
N ILE A 352 -23.18 19.80 0.01
CA ILE A 352 -22.20 20.78 0.50
C ILE A 352 -22.77 22.19 0.42
N GLU A 353 -23.31 22.60 -0.74
CA GLU A 353 -23.93 23.92 -0.90
C GLU A 353 -25.07 24.15 0.10
N GLN A 354 -25.91 23.14 0.36
CA GLN A 354 -26.97 23.23 1.36
C GLN A 354 -26.41 23.41 2.77
N ARG A 355 -25.33 22.71 3.11
CA ARG A 355 -24.64 22.86 4.40
C ARG A 355 -24.02 24.25 4.53
N GLU A 356 -23.37 24.76 3.50
CA GLU A 356 -22.81 26.12 3.48
C GLU A 356 -23.90 27.18 3.67
N LYS A 357 -24.99 27.12 2.90
CA LYS A 357 -26.15 28.02 3.07
C LYS A 357 -26.76 27.94 4.47
N THR A 358 -26.80 26.74 5.06
CA THR A 358 -27.29 26.54 6.43
C THR A 358 -26.33 27.14 7.45
N PHE A 359 -25.03 26.94 7.27
CA PHE A 359 -23.98 27.49 8.12
C PHE A 359 -23.96 29.02 8.06
N GLU A 360 -24.08 29.62 6.88
CA GLU A 360 -24.21 31.07 6.69
C GLU A 360 -25.44 31.63 7.42
N ARG A 361 -26.60 30.97 7.28
CA ARG A 361 -27.83 31.35 8.00
C ARG A 361 -27.66 31.25 9.50
N GLN A 362 -27.04 30.17 10.00
CA GLN A 362 -26.79 29.98 11.43
C GLN A 362 -25.82 31.03 11.97
N SER A 363 -24.74 31.33 11.24
CA SER A 363 -23.78 32.38 11.58
C SER A 363 -24.43 33.76 11.63
N LYS A 364 -25.28 34.10 10.64
CA LYS A 364 -26.05 35.35 10.62
C LYS A 364 -27.02 35.45 11.79
N ASN A 365 -27.75 34.37 12.10
CA ASN A 365 -28.68 34.33 13.22
C ASN A 365 -27.96 34.43 14.58
N ALA A 366 -26.80 33.78 14.73
CA ALA A 366 -25.97 33.88 15.93
C ALA A 366 -25.46 35.31 16.13
N SER A 367 -25.02 35.97 15.06
CA SER A 367 -24.62 37.39 15.09
C SER A 367 -25.77 38.32 15.50
N ILE A 368 -26.97 38.13 14.93
CA ILE A 368 -28.18 38.90 15.30
C ILE A 368 -28.55 38.66 16.78
N ASN A 369 -28.51 37.42 17.24
CA ASN A 369 -28.82 37.09 18.64
C ASN A 369 -27.81 37.70 19.61
N MET A 370 -26.51 37.66 19.28
CA MET A 370 -25.46 38.27 20.09
C MET A 370 -25.61 39.80 20.15
N SER A 371 -25.93 40.44 19.03
CA SER A 371 -26.24 41.88 18.97
C SER A 371 -27.44 42.24 19.85
N ASN A 372 -28.52 41.46 19.81
CA ASN A 372 -29.71 41.67 20.65
C ASN A 372 -29.41 41.46 22.14
N GLN A 373 -28.56 40.50 22.50
CA GLN A 373 -28.13 40.29 23.89
C GLN A 373 -27.27 41.45 24.39
N MET A 374 -26.33 41.95 23.59
CA MET A 374 -25.54 43.14 23.92
C MET A 374 -26.43 44.36 24.13
N LYS A 375 -27.41 44.60 23.25
CA LYS A 375 -28.35 45.72 23.40
C LYS A 375 -29.14 45.64 24.72
N LYS A 376 -29.66 44.46 25.06
CA LYS A 376 -30.36 44.25 26.36
C LYS A 376 -29.43 44.43 27.56
N ALA A 377 -28.18 43.96 27.48
CA ALA A 377 -27.20 44.15 28.55
C ALA A 377 -26.87 45.64 28.75
N PHE A 378 -26.78 46.39 27.64
CA PHE A 378 -26.56 47.83 27.64
C PHE A 378 -27.72 48.60 28.26
N GLU A 379 -28.96 48.33 27.84
CA GLU A 379 -30.18 48.93 28.42
C GLU A 379 -30.26 48.69 29.94
N ARG A 380 -29.84 47.50 30.41
CA ARG A 380 -29.74 47.19 31.84
C ARG A 380 -28.68 48.04 32.54
N GLN A 381 -27.48 48.17 31.97
CA GLN A 381 -26.43 49.01 32.55
C GLN A 381 -26.85 50.49 32.58
N GLU A 382 -27.43 51.00 31.51
CA GLU A 382 -27.94 52.37 31.43
C GLU A 382 -28.98 52.63 32.53
N LYS A 383 -29.92 51.69 32.74
CA LYS A 383 -30.92 51.78 33.82
C LYS A 383 -30.29 51.79 35.21
N ILE A 384 -29.23 50.99 35.43
CA ILE A 384 -28.48 50.97 36.69
C ILE A 384 -27.76 52.30 36.91
N LEU A 385 -27.10 52.85 35.89
CA LEU A 385 -26.40 54.12 35.99
C LEU A 385 -27.37 55.28 36.23
N LYS A 386 -28.49 55.37 35.50
CA LYS A 386 -29.54 56.37 35.75
C LYS A 386 -30.04 56.33 37.19
N LYS A 387 -30.27 55.13 37.76
CA LYS A 387 -30.61 54.98 39.18
C LYS A 387 -29.51 55.49 40.12
N LYS A 388 -28.23 55.28 39.79
CA LYS A 388 -27.11 55.79 40.59
C LYS A 388 -27.03 57.32 40.54
N VAL A 389 -27.19 57.92 39.36
CA VAL A 389 -27.21 59.38 39.16
C VAL A 389 -28.34 60.00 39.97
N ASN A 390 -29.57 59.49 39.86
CA ASN A 390 -30.71 60.00 40.62
C ASN A 390 -30.48 59.96 42.14
N ARG A 391 -29.88 58.87 42.67
CA ARG A 391 -29.54 58.77 44.11
C ARG A 391 -28.48 59.80 44.54
N ILE A 392 -27.58 60.20 43.64
CA ILE A 392 -26.56 61.22 43.92
C ILE A 392 -27.21 62.61 43.92
N GLU A 393 -28.11 62.89 42.97
CA GLU A 393 -28.88 64.15 42.93
C GLU A 393 -29.79 64.32 44.15
N GLU A 394 -30.46 63.24 44.58
CA GLU A 394 -31.24 63.22 45.82
C GLU A 394 -30.37 63.51 47.05
N ARG A 395 -29.15 62.94 47.10
CA ARG A 395 -28.16 63.24 48.16
C ARG A 395 -27.64 64.68 48.10
N ALA A 396 -27.51 65.25 46.90
CA ALA A 396 -27.10 66.65 46.71
C ALA A 396 -28.18 67.62 47.20
N LYS A 397 -29.46 67.32 46.93
CA LYS A 397 -30.61 68.09 47.44
C LYS A 397 -30.76 68.00 48.97
N ALA A 398 -30.24 66.94 49.59
CA ALA A 398 -30.27 66.71 51.04
C ALA A 398 -29.15 67.44 51.83
N GLY A 399 -28.45 68.42 51.23
CA GLY A 399 -27.62 69.38 51.99
C GLY A 399 -26.13 69.05 52.17
N ARG A 400 -25.45 68.48 51.16
CA ARG A 400 -23.98 68.49 51.08
C ARG A 400 -23.53 68.99 49.70
N GLN A 401 -22.61 69.95 49.67
CA GLN A 401 -22.07 70.56 48.44
C GLN A 401 -21.64 69.49 47.44
N VAL A 402 -22.22 69.54 46.23
CA VAL A 402 -21.73 68.81 45.07
C VAL A 402 -21.31 69.84 44.04
N ASP A 403 -20.05 69.82 43.65
CA ASP A 403 -19.49 70.65 42.58
C ASP A 403 -20.12 70.22 41.24
N GLY A 404 -20.97 71.06 40.65
CA GLY A 404 -21.66 70.79 39.39
C GLY A 404 -20.73 70.49 38.20
N ASN A 405 -19.44 70.84 38.31
CA ASN A 405 -18.44 70.42 37.32
C ASN A 405 -18.07 68.94 37.41
N GLN A 406 -18.13 68.31 38.60
CA GLN A 406 -17.85 66.88 38.74
C GLN A 406 -18.95 66.03 38.09
N THR A 407 -20.23 66.44 38.21
CA THR A 407 -21.37 65.72 37.62
C THR A 407 -21.30 65.73 36.10
N LYS A 408 -21.05 66.90 35.48
CA LYS A 408 -20.89 67.02 34.02
C LYS A 408 -19.63 66.32 33.50
N LYS A 409 -18.54 66.30 34.27
CA LYS A 409 -17.30 65.58 33.93
C LYS A 409 -17.54 64.07 33.93
N MET A 410 -18.23 63.54 34.93
CA MET A 410 -18.62 62.13 34.98
C MET A 410 -19.61 61.76 33.87
N GLU A 411 -20.58 62.61 33.52
CA GLU A 411 -21.48 62.34 32.38
C GLU A 411 -20.71 62.24 31.05
N LYS A 412 -19.71 63.10 30.84
CA LYS A 412 -18.82 63.03 29.68
C LYS A 412 -17.88 61.82 29.71
N GLU A 413 -17.32 61.46 30.87
CA GLU A 413 -16.53 60.24 31.03
C GLU A 413 -17.38 58.98 30.83
N MET A 414 -18.63 58.99 31.27
CA MET A 414 -19.62 57.94 31.07
C MET A 414 -19.99 57.78 29.59
N GLN A 415 -20.20 58.88 28.86
CA GLN A 415 -20.42 58.83 27.40
C GLN A 415 -19.18 58.29 26.66
N LYS A 416 -17.98 58.67 27.09
CA LYS A 416 -16.71 58.15 26.54
C LYS A 416 -16.50 56.66 26.86
N GLU A 417 -16.81 56.20 28.07
CA GLU A 417 -16.69 54.80 28.46
C GLU A 417 -17.72 53.92 27.74
N MET A 418 -18.96 54.41 27.56
CA MET A 418 -19.97 53.75 26.74
C MET A 418 -19.54 53.64 25.26
N GLN A 419 -19.01 54.72 24.67
CA GLN A 419 -18.51 54.70 23.29
C GLN A 419 -17.26 53.82 23.13
N SER A 420 -16.35 53.82 24.11
CA SER A 420 -15.15 52.97 24.12
C SER A 420 -15.50 51.48 24.15
N LYS A 421 -16.48 51.08 24.98
CA LYS A 421 -16.97 49.69 25.04
C LYS A 421 -17.76 49.27 23.79
N MET A 422 -18.44 50.21 23.10
CA MET A 422 -19.05 49.96 21.79
C MET A 422 -18.02 49.63 20.70
N MET A 423 -16.84 50.27 20.74
CA MET A 423 -15.80 50.13 19.72
C MET A 423 -14.85 48.97 19.97
N SER A 424 -14.67 48.52 21.22
CA SER A 424 -13.62 47.55 21.55
C SER A 424 -14.02 46.07 21.42
N GLY A 425 -15.30 45.72 21.37
CA GLY A 425 -15.78 44.34 21.15
C GLY A 425 -15.14 43.26 22.05
N LYS A 426 -14.47 43.65 23.15
CA LYS A 426 -13.69 42.80 24.05
C LYS A 426 -13.91 43.29 25.46
N GLY A 427 -14.88 42.69 26.12
CA GLY A 427 -15.17 42.99 27.51
C GLY A 427 -16.58 42.63 27.94
N MET A 428 -17.10 41.48 27.50
CA MET A 428 -18.16 40.72 28.17
C MET A 428 -18.32 39.35 27.53
#